data_AF-A0A968JHG1-F1
#
_entry.id   AF-A0A968JHG1-F1
#
_cell.length_a   1.000
_cell.length_b   1.000
_cell.length_c   1.000
_cell.angle_alpha   90.00
_cell.angle_beta   90.00
_cell.angle_gamma   90.00
#
_symmetry.space_group_name_H-M   'P 1'
#
loop_
_entity.id
_entity.type
_entity.pdbx_description
1 polymer ?
#
loop_
_entity_poly.entity_id
_entity_poly.type
_entity_poly.pdbx_seq_one_letter_code
_entity_poly.pdbx_strand_id
1 'polypeptide(L)'
;MQLKGLPQDELRSYFKAKEDKKAREYLLQLNNVNLDHLNAFEYYPDKEMPSLNLNYEAQVNKYATRSGKRLFVPLFAINSFGNVPTIQEERQHPITIKTGYTEIDTTIITLPVGAKAESIMDDFKLETIYGTYEVSIQKSENQIICIRKVVIHAMEIPKEEYKDWRSFLPTKFVKKDSAKNGCFCLSNT
;
A
#
# COMPACT_ATOMS: atom_id res chain seq x y z
N MET A 1 -2.94 -11.18 -3.44
CA MET A 1 -3.02 -10.60 -2.08
C MET A 1 -3.69 -11.62 -1.16
N GLN A 2 -3.22 -11.76 0.08
CA GLN A 2 -3.84 -12.65 1.07
C GLN A 2 -4.28 -11.83 2.29
N LEU A 3 -5.58 -11.81 2.55
CA LEU A 3 -6.20 -11.15 3.69
C LEU A 3 -6.40 -12.17 4.81
N LYS A 4 -6.12 -11.80 6.06
CA LYS A 4 -6.23 -12.68 7.24
C LYS A 4 -6.91 -11.95 8.39
N GLY A 5 -7.72 -12.66 9.18
CA GLY A 5 -8.47 -12.05 10.28
C GLY A 5 -9.53 -11.08 9.76
N LEU A 6 -9.80 -9.98 10.47
CA LEU A 6 -10.89 -9.05 10.12
C LEU A 6 -10.88 -8.54 8.65
N PRO A 7 -9.73 -8.19 8.03
CA PRO A 7 -9.71 -7.74 6.63
C PRO A 7 -10.35 -8.68 5.60
N GLN A 8 -10.44 -9.99 5.86
CA GLN A 8 -11.04 -10.94 4.92
C GLN A 8 -12.58 -10.93 4.95
N ASP A 9 -13.20 -10.44 6.04
CA ASP A 9 -14.61 -10.68 6.33
C ASP A 9 -15.54 -10.04 5.28
N GLU A 10 -15.18 -8.86 4.79
CA GLU A 10 -15.94 -8.12 3.78
C GLU A 10 -15.98 -8.88 2.44
N LEU A 11 -14.81 -9.19 1.87
CA LEU A 11 -14.73 -9.94 0.62
C LEU A 11 -15.32 -11.35 0.77
N ARG A 12 -15.19 -11.99 1.94
CA ARG A 12 -15.82 -13.29 2.20
C ARG A 12 -17.35 -13.18 2.19
N SER A 13 -17.90 -12.09 2.73
CA SER A 13 -19.33 -11.81 2.69
C SER A 13 -19.81 -11.70 1.24
N TYR A 14 -19.11 -10.90 0.41
CA TYR A 14 -19.43 -10.77 -1.01
C TYR A 14 -19.32 -12.10 -1.75
N PHE A 15 -18.32 -12.93 -1.43
CA PHE A 15 -18.16 -14.25 -2.03
C PHE A 15 -19.37 -15.15 -1.74
N LYS A 16 -19.80 -15.21 -0.47
CA LYS A 16 -20.97 -16.00 -0.06
C LYS A 16 -22.27 -15.51 -0.70
N ALA A 17 -22.44 -14.19 -0.77
CA ALA A 17 -23.60 -13.55 -1.35
C ALA A 17 -23.58 -13.50 -2.90
N LYS A 18 -22.48 -13.94 -3.53
CA LYS A 18 -22.24 -13.85 -4.98
C LYS A 18 -22.31 -12.40 -5.51
N GLU A 19 -21.79 -11.45 -4.72
CA GLU A 19 -21.81 -10.02 -5.02
C GLU A 19 -20.51 -9.56 -5.71
N ASP A 20 -20.17 -10.16 -6.86
CA ASP A 20 -18.91 -9.89 -7.55
C ASP A 20 -18.72 -8.43 -7.98
N LYS A 21 -19.82 -7.68 -8.13
CA LYS A 21 -19.76 -6.24 -8.40
C LYS A 21 -19.13 -5.49 -7.22
N LYS A 22 -19.55 -5.79 -5.99
CA LYS A 22 -19.01 -5.16 -4.78
C LYS A 22 -17.56 -5.57 -4.53
N ALA A 23 -17.21 -6.83 -4.81
CA ALA A 23 -15.83 -7.28 -4.74
C ALA A 23 -14.91 -6.52 -5.72
N ARG A 24 -15.40 -6.20 -6.93
CA ARG A 24 -14.68 -5.34 -7.88
C ARG A 24 -14.58 -3.89 -7.40
N GLU A 25 -15.65 -3.32 -6.85
CA GLU A 25 -15.63 -1.97 -6.28
C GLU A 25 -14.62 -1.87 -5.12
N TYR A 26 -14.56 -2.88 -4.26
CA TYR A 26 -13.55 -3.02 -3.21
C TYR A 26 -12.13 -3.02 -3.79
N LEU A 27 -11.87 -3.82 -4.83
CA LEU A 27 -10.56 -3.81 -5.50
C LEU A 27 -10.19 -2.41 -6.02
N LEU A 28 -11.14 -1.69 -6.65
CA LEU A 28 -10.87 -0.35 -7.18
C LEU A 28 -10.53 0.65 -6.05
N GLN A 29 -11.12 0.51 -4.87
CA GLN A 29 -10.84 1.36 -3.72
C GLN A 29 -9.47 1.09 -3.07
N LEU A 30 -8.94 -0.14 -3.21
CA LEU A 30 -7.60 -0.50 -2.71
C LEU A 30 -6.46 0.11 -3.54
N ASN A 31 -6.71 0.47 -4.80
CA ASN A 31 -5.68 0.91 -5.73
C ASN A 31 -5.66 2.45 -5.81
N ASN A 32 -4.48 3.06 -5.60
CA ASN A 32 -4.29 4.50 -5.85
C ASN A 32 -3.96 4.79 -7.32
N VAL A 33 -4.08 3.79 -8.19
CA VAL A 33 -3.96 3.89 -9.63
C VAL A 33 -5.27 3.47 -10.28
N ASN A 34 -5.65 4.17 -11.35
CA ASN A 34 -6.82 3.79 -12.13
C ASN A 34 -6.50 2.49 -12.89
N LEU A 35 -7.29 1.45 -12.67
CA LEU A 35 -7.19 0.20 -13.43
C LEU A 35 -7.96 0.39 -14.75
N ASP A 36 -7.26 0.66 -15.85
CA ASP A 36 -7.89 0.90 -17.16
C ASP A 36 -8.59 -0.36 -17.70
N HIS A 37 -7.98 -1.52 -17.50
CA HIS A 37 -8.58 -2.80 -17.86
C HIS A 37 -8.28 -3.86 -16.81
N LEU A 38 -9.29 -4.64 -16.43
CA LEU A 38 -9.17 -5.77 -15.52
C LEU A 38 -9.28 -7.05 -16.34
N ASN A 39 -8.14 -7.70 -16.60
CA ASN A 39 -8.03 -8.89 -17.44
C ASN A 39 -8.51 -10.15 -16.69
N ALA A 40 -8.17 -10.24 -15.40
CA ALA A 40 -8.54 -11.34 -14.53
C ALA A 40 -8.87 -10.82 -13.13
N PHE A 41 -9.83 -11.45 -12.47
CA PHE A 41 -10.22 -11.12 -11.10
C PHE A 41 -10.83 -12.35 -10.43
N GLU A 42 -10.17 -12.81 -9.38
CA GLU A 42 -10.59 -13.96 -8.59
C GLU A 42 -10.41 -13.66 -7.12
N TYR A 43 -11.38 -14.07 -6.32
CA TYR A 43 -11.30 -13.97 -4.87
C TYR A 43 -11.98 -15.20 -4.28
N TYR A 44 -11.31 -15.85 -3.34
CA TYR A 44 -11.81 -17.08 -2.74
C TYR A 44 -11.40 -17.19 -1.28
N PRO A 45 -12.35 -17.46 -0.38
CA PRO A 45 -12.05 -17.68 1.02
C PRO A 45 -11.35 -19.03 1.20
N ASP A 46 -10.46 -19.07 2.19
CA ASP A 46 -9.97 -20.32 2.73
C ASP A 46 -11.11 -21.05 3.48
N LYS A 47 -11.07 -22.38 3.44
CA LYS A 47 -12.08 -23.24 4.05
C LYS A 47 -11.83 -23.45 5.54
N GLU A 48 -10.57 -23.47 5.94
CA GLU A 48 -10.12 -23.85 7.28
C GLU A 48 -9.64 -22.64 8.09
N MET A 49 -9.05 -21.66 7.41
CA MET A 49 -8.49 -20.48 8.03
C MET A 49 -9.37 -19.24 7.81
N PRO A 50 -9.36 -18.27 8.74
CA PRO A 50 -10.00 -16.97 8.55
C PRO A 50 -9.13 -16.13 7.60
N SER A 51 -9.07 -16.53 6.34
CA SER A 51 -8.30 -15.88 5.29
C SER A 51 -9.01 -15.94 3.95
N LEU A 52 -8.61 -15.03 3.06
CA LEU A 52 -9.12 -14.94 1.70
C LEU A 52 -8.00 -14.53 0.76
N ASN A 53 -7.92 -15.20 -0.39
CA ASN A 53 -7.00 -14.83 -1.45
C ASN A 53 -7.73 -13.98 -2.47
N LEU A 54 -7.08 -12.90 -2.90
CA LEU A 54 -7.52 -11.95 -3.92
C LEU A 54 -6.44 -11.88 -5.00
N ASN A 55 -6.75 -12.33 -6.21
CA ASN A 55 -5.85 -12.36 -7.35
C ASN A 55 -6.47 -11.57 -8.50
N TYR A 56 -5.65 -10.75 -9.16
CA TYR A 56 -6.10 -10.01 -10.32
C TYR A 56 -4.95 -9.70 -11.27
N GLU A 57 -5.31 -9.51 -12.53
CA GLU A 57 -4.42 -9.00 -13.57
C GLU A 57 -5.10 -7.78 -14.17
N ALA A 58 -4.37 -6.67 -14.24
CA ALA A 58 -4.90 -5.42 -14.76
C ALA A 58 -3.88 -4.68 -15.62
N GLN A 59 -4.37 -3.92 -16.57
CA GLN A 59 -3.61 -2.93 -17.33
C GLN A 59 -3.83 -1.55 -16.72
N VAL A 60 -2.72 -0.83 -16.53
CA VAL A 60 -2.72 0.54 -16.03
C VAL A 60 -1.95 1.42 -17.00
N ASN A 61 -2.67 2.31 -17.65
CA ASN A 61 -2.11 3.35 -18.49
C ASN A 61 -1.47 4.43 -17.62
N LYS A 62 -0.35 4.99 -18.09
CA LYS A 62 0.35 6.09 -17.41
C LYS A 62 0.76 5.76 -15.96
N TYR A 63 1.03 4.49 -15.65
CA TYR A 63 1.51 4.06 -14.33
C TYR A 63 2.77 4.82 -13.89
N ALA A 64 3.68 5.07 -14.85
CA ALA A 64 4.87 5.88 -14.65
C ALA A 64 4.76 7.21 -15.40
N THR A 65 5.38 8.25 -14.84
CA THR A 65 5.51 9.55 -15.51
C THR A 65 6.86 9.66 -16.20
N ARG A 66 6.87 10.07 -17.47
CA ARG A 66 8.11 10.30 -18.23
C ARG A 66 8.49 11.78 -18.22
N SER A 67 9.76 12.07 -17.96
CA SER A 67 10.35 13.40 -18.16
C SER A 67 11.70 13.25 -18.86
N GLY A 68 11.77 13.66 -20.13
CA GLY A 68 12.91 13.36 -20.99
C GLY A 68 13.15 11.84 -21.09
N LYS A 69 14.36 11.41 -20.72
CA LYS A 69 14.75 9.98 -20.68
C LYS A 69 14.43 9.28 -19.35
N ARG A 70 13.88 10.00 -18.37
CA ARG A 70 13.60 9.46 -17.04
C ARG A 70 12.17 9.00 -16.92
N LEU A 71 11.98 7.86 -16.26
CA LEU A 71 10.70 7.34 -15.79
C LEU A 71 10.61 7.46 -14.28
N PHE A 72 9.56 8.09 -13.79
CA PHE A 72 9.21 8.17 -12.38
C PHE A 72 8.10 7.17 -12.09
N VAL A 73 8.41 6.16 -11.28
CA VAL A 73 7.54 5.02 -11.02
C VAL A 73 7.15 5.02 -9.54
N PRO A 74 5.85 4.92 -9.20
CA PRO A 74 5.42 4.72 -7.82
C PRO A 74 5.76 3.29 -7.36
N LEU A 75 6.37 3.17 -6.18
CA LEU A 75 6.77 1.88 -5.60
C LEU A 75 5.64 1.22 -4.78
N PHE A 76 4.75 2.04 -4.20
CA PHE A 76 3.62 1.61 -3.38
C PHE A 76 2.32 2.20 -3.95
N ALA A 77 1.92 1.76 -5.13
CA ALA A 77 0.71 2.26 -5.80
C ALA A 77 -0.58 1.50 -5.43
N ILE A 78 -0.41 0.30 -4.88
CA ILE A 78 -1.46 -0.61 -4.46
C ILE A 78 -1.46 -0.60 -2.91
N ASN A 79 -2.63 -0.54 -2.29
CA ASN A 79 -2.79 -0.50 -0.84
C ASN A 79 -2.04 0.66 -0.16
N SER A 80 -1.89 1.81 -0.82
CA SER A 80 -1.20 2.96 -0.25
C SER A 80 -2.05 3.73 0.76
N PHE A 81 -1.39 4.28 1.77
CA PHE A 81 -2.04 5.15 2.74
C PHE A 81 -2.38 6.47 2.04
N GLY A 82 -3.66 6.69 1.74
CA GLY A 82 -4.14 7.87 1.01
C GLY A 82 -4.91 8.88 1.85
N ASN A 83 -5.57 8.42 2.92
CA ASN A 83 -6.47 9.27 3.70
C ASN A 83 -5.83 9.74 5.00
N VAL A 84 -5.53 11.04 5.05
CA VAL A 84 -5.12 11.72 6.28
C VAL A 84 -6.36 12.40 6.87
N PRO A 85 -6.85 11.99 8.05
CA PRO A 85 -7.94 12.69 8.71
C PRO A 85 -7.61 14.19 8.88
N THR A 86 -8.65 15.02 8.77
CA THR A 86 -8.55 16.47 8.99
C THR A 86 -7.90 16.77 10.33
N ILE A 87 -7.08 17.81 10.38
CA ILE A 87 -6.43 18.26 11.61
C ILE A 87 -7.50 18.72 12.60
N GLN A 88 -7.41 18.22 13.82
CA GLN A 88 -8.15 18.76 14.96
C GLN A 88 -7.16 19.49 15.85
N GLU A 89 -7.19 20.83 15.84
CA GLU A 89 -6.26 21.66 16.63
C GLU A 89 -6.40 21.38 18.13
N GLU A 90 -7.63 21.17 18.60
CA GLU A 90 -7.95 20.82 19.98
C GLU A 90 -8.81 19.55 20.03
N ARG A 91 -8.21 18.44 20.45
CA ARG A 91 -8.91 17.18 20.64
C ARG A 91 -9.45 17.09 22.06
N GLN A 92 -10.74 16.79 22.22
CA GLN A 92 -11.39 16.71 23.54
C GLN A 92 -11.36 15.30 24.17
N HIS A 93 -11.26 14.26 23.32
CA HIS A 93 -11.35 12.86 23.73
C HIS A 93 -10.12 12.06 23.26
N PRO A 94 -9.75 10.99 23.98
CA PRO A 94 -8.70 10.08 23.54
C PRO A 94 -9.02 9.42 22.19
N ILE A 95 -8.02 8.85 21.55
CA ILE A 95 -8.17 7.99 20.36
C ILE A 95 -8.15 6.55 20.82
N THR A 96 -9.13 5.76 20.39
CA THR A 96 -9.14 4.33 20.63
C THR A 96 -8.90 3.58 19.32
N ILE A 97 -7.78 2.87 19.25
CA ILE A 97 -7.50 1.90 18.20
C ILE A 97 -7.92 0.54 18.75
N LYS A 98 -9.12 0.09 18.36
CA LYS A 98 -9.72 -1.14 18.92
C LYS A 98 -8.96 -2.41 18.52
N THR A 99 -8.42 -2.41 17.30
CA THR A 99 -7.75 -3.59 16.73
C THR A 99 -6.46 -3.15 16.07
N GLY A 100 -5.36 -3.78 16.49
CA GLY A 100 -4.08 -3.65 15.82
C GLY A 100 -4.06 -4.50 14.56
N TYR A 101 -3.16 -4.17 13.64
CA TYR A 101 -2.99 -4.93 12.41
C TYR A 101 -1.54 -4.95 11.97
N THR A 102 -1.24 -5.88 11.09
CA THR A 102 0.04 -5.94 10.37
C THR A 102 -0.25 -6.11 8.90
N GLU A 103 0.29 -5.21 8.09
CA GLU A 103 0.25 -5.26 6.64
C GLU A 103 1.67 -5.44 6.12
N ILE A 104 1.84 -6.38 5.20
CA ILE A 104 3.11 -6.63 4.52
C ILE A 104 2.82 -6.66 3.03
N ASP A 105 3.39 -5.70 2.32
CA ASP A 105 3.27 -5.59 0.87
C ASP A 105 4.62 -5.84 0.22
N THR A 106 4.60 -6.55 -0.90
CA THR A 106 5.78 -6.76 -1.74
C THR A 106 5.43 -6.32 -3.15
N THR A 107 6.09 -5.25 -3.61
CA THR A 107 6.00 -4.78 -4.99
C THR A 107 7.23 -5.27 -5.74
N ILE A 108 6.99 -5.96 -6.86
CA ILE A 108 8.05 -6.39 -7.77
C ILE A 108 7.90 -5.59 -9.07
N ILE A 109 8.93 -4.82 -9.42
CA ILE A 109 8.97 -4.02 -10.64
C ILE A 109 10.01 -4.62 -11.56
N THR A 110 9.56 -5.15 -12.71
CA THR A 110 10.46 -5.57 -13.79
C THR A 110 10.73 -4.39 -14.71
N LEU A 111 12.00 -4.06 -14.88
CA LEU A 111 12.46 -2.95 -15.72
C LEU A 111 12.52 -3.39 -17.20
N PRO A 112 12.15 -2.51 -18.15
CA PRO A 112 12.41 -2.75 -19.56
C PRO A 112 13.89 -2.94 -19.84
N VAL A 113 14.21 -3.66 -20.91
CA VAL A 113 15.61 -3.83 -21.35
C VAL A 113 16.27 -2.46 -21.56
N GLY A 114 17.47 -2.30 -21.00
CA GLY A 114 18.23 -1.05 -21.07
C GLY A 114 17.83 0.02 -20.05
N ALA A 115 16.72 -0.15 -19.32
CA ALA A 115 16.40 0.74 -18.23
C ALA A 115 17.32 0.48 -17.03
N LYS A 116 17.81 1.55 -16.39
CA LYS A 116 18.63 1.47 -15.17
C LYS A 116 18.03 2.34 -14.07
N ALA A 117 18.05 1.84 -12.84
CA ALA A 117 17.72 2.65 -11.67
C ALA A 117 18.76 3.75 -11.48
N GLU A 118 18.35 5.02 -11.59
CA GLU A 118 19.21 6.17 -11.29
C GLU A 118 19.14 6.54 -9.81
N SER A 119 17.92 6.56 -9.27
CA SER A 119 17.64 6.91 -7.89
C SER A 119 16.43 6.15 -7.42
N ILE A 120 16.53 5.60 -6.22
CA ILE A 120 15.43 4.95 -5.52
C ILE A 120 15.63 5.20 -4.04
N MET A 121 14.53 5.24 -3.27
CA MET A 121 14.62 5.37 -1.82
C MET A 121 15.51 4.29 -1.19
N ASP A 122 16.15 4.66 -0.08
CA ASP A 122 16.88 3.72 0.77
C ASP A 122 15.93 3.01 1.73
N ASP A 123 16.45 1.94 2.34
CA ASP A 123 15.82 1.26 3.45
C ASP A 123 15.47 2.26 4.57
N PHE A 124 14.30 2.10 5.16
CA PHE A 124 13.77 3.04 6.13
C PHE A 124 12.99 2.30 7.21
N LYS A 125 13.25 2.65 8.47
CA LYS A 125 12.49 2.16 9.62
C LYS A 125 12.09 3.31 10.52
N LEU A 126 10.80 3.38 10.85
CA LEU A 126 10.23 4.25 11.86
C LEU A 126 9.52 3.39 12.89
N GLU A 127 9.98 3.46 14.14
CA GLU A 127 9.41 2.72 15.25
C GLU A 127 8.96 3.70 16.34
N THR A 128 7.74 3.51 16.84
CA THR A 128 7.13 4.33 17.88
C THR A 128 6.31 3.45 18.81
N ILE A 129 5.80 4.01 19.90
CA ILE A 129 4.87 3.31 20.80
C ILE A 129 3.58 2.89 20.10
N TYR A 130 3.20 3.56 19.01
CA TYR A 130 1.96 3.28 18.29
C TYR A 130 2.10 2.17 17.24
N GLY A 131 3.33 1.80 16.89
CA GLY A 131 3.62 0.82 15.85
C GLY A 131 4.92 1.05 15.10
N THR A 132 5.05 0.37 13.96
CA THR A 132 6.25 0.38 13.11
C THR A 132 5.88 0.56 11.64
N TYR A 133 6.69 1.32 10.91
CA TYR A 133 6.70 1.37 9.45
C TYR A 133 8.12 1.08 8.95
N GLU A 134 8.23 0.07 8.11
CA GLU A 134 9.50 -0.42 7.59
C GLU A 134 9.41 -0.60 6.08
N VAL A 135 10.46 -0.16 5.38
CA VAL A 135 10.65 -0.34 3.94
C VAL A 135 12.04 -0.91 3.71
N SER A 136 12.12 -1.96 2.90
CA SER A 136 13.37 -2.54 2.40
C SER A 136 13.33 -2.62 0.87
N ILE A 137 14.46 -2.27 0.24
CA ILE A 137 14.60 -2.19 -1.21
C ILE A 137 15.74 -3.10 -1.67
N GLN A 138 15.41 -4.10 -2.48
CA GLN A 138 16.39 -4.96 -3.14
C GLN A 138 16.44 -4.64 -4.63
N LYS A 139 17.66 -4.51 -5.17
CA LYS A 139 17.90 -4.09 -6.55
C LYS A 139 18.71 -5.17 -7.25
N SER A 140 18.29 -5.51 -8.45
CA SER A 140 19.03 -6.32 -9.43
C SER A 140 19.07 -5.59 -10.77
N GLU A 141 19.72 -6.17 -11.78
CA GLU A 141 19.85 -5.52 -13.09
C GLU A 141 18.51 -5.24 -13.77
N ASN A 142 17.52 -6.13 -13.61
CA ASN A 142 16.24 -6.06 -14.31
C ASN A 142 15.03 -5.98 -13.38
N GLN A 143 15.23 -6.07 -12.05
CA GLN A 143 14.14 -6.14 -11.10
C GLN A 143 14.43 -5.36 -9.84
N ILE A 144 13.37 -4.75 -9.30
CA ILE A 144 13.36 -4.08 -8.02
C ILE A 144 12.28 -4.72 -7.17
N ILE A 145 12.65 -5.12 -5.97
CA ILE A 145 11.75 -5.70 -4.98
C ILE A 145 11.66 -4.69 -3.83
N CYS A 146 10.46 -4.15 -3.63
CA CYS A 146 10.15 -3.25 -2.53
C CYS A 146 9.28 -3.99 -1.53
N ILE A 147 9.78 -4.15 -0.30
CA ILE A 147 9.04 -4.77 0.78
C ILE A 147 8.66 -3.68 1.77
N ARG A 148 7.37 -3.55 2.05
CA ARG A 148 6.84 -2.62 3.06
C ARG A 148 6.14 -3.41 4.15
N LYS A 149 6.42 -3.08 5.40
CA LYS A 149 5.75 -3.64 6.58
C LYS A 149 5.22 -2.52 7.46
N VAL A 150 3.94 -2.57 7.77
CA VAL A 150 3.27 -1.66 8.70
C VAL A 150 2.67 -2.46 9.83
N VAL A 151 2.95 -2.05 11.06
CA VAL A 151 2.39 -2.63 12.27
C VAL A 151 1.73 -1.49 13.04
N ILE A 152 0.46 -1.64 13.38
CA ILE A 152 -0.28 -0.71 14.25
C ILE A 152 -0.76 -1.48 15.48
N HIS A 153 -0.56 -0.92 16.66
CA HIS A 153 -0.99 -1.53 17.92
C HIS A 153 -2.42 -1.13 18.30
N ALA A 154 -3.16 -2.06 18.90
CA ALA A 154 -4.39 -1.73 19.59
C ALA A 154 -4.04 -1.00 20.89
N MET A 155 -4.54 0.23 21.05
CA MET A 155 -4.27 1.04 22.22
C MET A 155 -5.24 2.21 22.35
N GLU A 156 -5.23 2.82 23.52
CA GLU A 156 -5.84 4.12 23.77
C GLU A 156 -4.73 5.17 23.80
N ILE A 157 -4.90 6.23 23.03
CA ILE A 157 -3.95 7.34 22.92
C ILE A 157 -4.58 8.55 23.59
N PRO A 158 -3.95 9.12 24.64
CA PRO A 158 -4.41 10.34 25.28
C PRO A 158 -4.57 11.48 24.28
N LYS A 159 -5.49 12.42 24.56
CA LYS A 159 -5.74 13.55 23.64
C LYS A 159 -4.50 14.43 23.46
N GLU A 160 -3.63 14.50 24.47
CA GLU A 160 -2.38 15.24 24.51
C GLU A 160 -1.36 14.72 23.47
N GLU A 161 -1.40 13.40 23.21
CA GLU A 161 -0.50 12.72 22.28
C GLU A 161 -0.99 12.73 20.82
N TYR A 162 -2.12 13.40 20.55
CA TYR A 162 -2.72 13.47 19.21
C TYR A 162 -1.74 13.94 18.14
N LYS A 163 -0.91 14.95 18.44
CA LYS A 163 0.07 15.49 17.50
C LYS A 163 1.12 14.46 17.12
N ASP A 164 1.60 13.68 18.07
CA ASP A 164 2.61 12.65 17.85
C ASP A 164 2.03 11.45 17.08
N TRP A 165 0.84 11.00 17.47
CA TRP A 165 0.09 9.98 16.74
C TRP A 165 -0.15 10.37 15.27
N ARG A 166 -0.57 11.62 15.03
CA ARG A 166 -0.82 12.13 13.67
C ARG A 166 0.48 12.32 12.87
N SER A 167 1.60 12.61 13.55
CA SER A 167 2.92 12.64 12.93
C SER A 167 3.37 11.25 12.50
N PHE A 168 3.02 10.22 13.28
CA PHE A 168 3.33 8.82 12.98
C PHE A 168 2.49 8.29 11.80
N LEU A 169 1.16 8.34 11.86
CA LEU A 169 0.29 7.60 10.94
C LEU A 169 0.24 8.17 9.50
N PRO A 170 -0.43 9.30 9.19
CA PRO A 170 -0.72 9.59 7.79
C PRO A 170 0.40 10.45 7.20
N THR A 171 1.02 11.35 7.97
CA THR A 171 1.94 12.34 7.39
C THR A 171 3.24 11.71 6.89
N LYS A 172 3.79 10.73 7.62
CA LYS A 172 5.06 10.09 7.23
C LYS A 172 4.82 8.96 6.23
N PHE A 173 3.78 8.15 6.41
CA PHE A 173 3.49 7.02 5.52
C PHE A 173 3.00 7.54 4.17
N VAL A 174 2.02 8.46 4.15
CA VAL A 174 1.52 9.06 2.89
C VAL A 174 2.64 9.78 2.16
N LYS A 175 3.54 10.51 2.84
CA LYS A 175 4.69 11.14 2.16
C LYS A 175 5.62 10.12 1.50
N LYS A 176 5.85 8.97 2.14
CA LYS A 176 6.70 7.91 1.57
C LYS A 176 5.98 7.13 0.47
N ASP A 177 4.68 6.92 0.56
CA ASP A 177 3.88 6.23 -0.45
C ASP A 177 3.58 7.09 -1.69
N SER A 178 3.22 8.37 -1.47
CA SER A 178 2.81 9.30 -2.53
C SER A 178 3.99 9.87 -3.33
N ALA A 179 5.20 9.80 -2.79
CA ALA A 179 6.37 10.24 -3.53
C ALA A 179 6.73 9.22 -4.62
N LYS A 180 6.96 9.72 -5.85
CA LYS A 180 7.49 8.92 -6.96
C LYS A 180 8.95 8.59 -6.67
N ASN A 181 9.15 7.64 -5.77
CA ASN A 181 10.44 7.33 -5.15
C ASN A 181 11.33 6.40 -5.98
N GLY A 182 10.90 6.01 -7.19
CA GLY A 182 11.77 5.36 -8.16
C GLY A 182 11.96 6.23 -9.41
N CYS A 183 13.21 6.57 -9.73
CA CYS A 183 13.62 7.25 -10.95
C CYS A 183 14.53 6.33 -11.77
N PHE A 184 14.10 6.03 -12.99
CA PHE A 184 14.78 5.11 -13.92
C PHE A 184 15.19 5.85 -15.19
N CYS A 185 16.43 5.70 -15.63
CA CYS A 185 16.84 6.13 -16.95
C CYS A 185 16.47 5.06 -17.97
N LEU A 186 15.85 5.45 -19.06
CA LEU A 186 15.80 4.62 -20.26
C LEU A 186 17.11 4.83 -21.02
N SER A 187 17.91 3.77 -21.23
CA SER A 187 19.04 3.88 -22.15
C SER A 187 18.53 4.16 -23.56
N ASN A 188 19.21 5.05 -24.29
CA ASN A 188 19.03 5.13 -25.73
C ASN A 188 19.47 3.80 -26.36
N THR A 189 18.56 3.08 -26.97
CA THR A 189 18.87 2.48 -28.28
C THR A 189 18.80 3.58 -29.32
#